data_AF-A0AAX4J9B7-F1
#
_entry.id   AF-A0AAX4J9B7-F1
#
_cell.length_a   1.000
_cell.length_b   1.000
_cell.length_c   1.000
_cell.angle_alpha   90.00
_cell.angle_beta   90.00
_cell.angle_gamma   90.00
#
_symmetry.space_group_name_H-M   'P 1'
#
loop_
_entity.id
_entity.type
_entity.pdbx_description
1 polymer ?
#
loop_
_entity_poly.entity_id
_entity_poly.type
_entity_poly.pdbx_seq_one_letter_code
_entity_poly.pdbx_strand_id
1 'polypeptide(L)'
;MTSLLNISTLNYEDVLSHYKSADKNELISTLKDCFLYAPHKVDLICQLLINICQSDSSLILIITELLTTPSPSIQSNISLLIYSKTLNFNIPSINSKVIENEIFKNKENDILKDRELEINEYLNNLECFLEEIKSKLHFNVKIDELEFFKIIFIIKNYQFDIYECLDELTKYSTNDIDYLAILYLINNEELDSFYLINLFLRSIHDKENVNTLLKIFPMMNKQIRDRLIAFIFEYFINRKFFRHSPDTKNFFDSEEEISELKKFIDEDTVREMKKFVSIQNLESFLPDFKNIYEVKKINPVKKEDFNVNQDKEGFYRDFCLLGSPSISHFLSYLEIYKEEMRMTEEDQKIFLDIFNEIFENRTSFKRIVLEKMSKFKFIN
;
A
#
# COMPACT_ATOMS: atom_id res chain seq x y z
N MET A 1 22.51 16.02 -14.53
CA MET A 1 22.38 16.79 -13.27
C MET A 1 22.42 15.76 -12.16
N THR A 2 23.47 15.75 -11.34
CA THR A 2 23.68 14.70 -10.34
C THR A 2 23.02 15.14 -9.04
N SER A 3 21.78 14.69 -8.81
CA SER A 3 21.02 15.05 -7.60
C SER A 3 21.63 14.40 -6.36
N LEU A 4 21.78 15.16 -5.27
CA LEU A 4 22.21 14.62 -3.97
C LEU A 4 21.25 13.55 -3.42
N LEU A 5 19.96 13.60 -3.80
CA LEU A 5 18.98 12.56 -3.45
C LEU A 5 19.34 11.20 -4.08
N ASN A 6 20.11 11.20 -5.16
CA ASN A 6 20.59 9.99 -5.85
C ASN A 6 22.04 9.65 -5.47
N ILE A 7 22.55 10.19 -4.35
CA ILE A 7 23.89 9.86 -3.88
C ILE A 7 24.00 8.37 -3.55
N SER A 8 25.10 7.78 -3.97
CA SER A 8 25.48 6.39 -3.76
C SER A 8 27.00 6.33 -3.64
N THR A 9 27.53 5.17 -3.25
CA THR A 9 28.98 4.94 -3.27
C THR A 9 29.58 5.03 -4.67
N LEU A 10 28.80 4.74 -5.72
CA LEU A 10 29.27 4.71 -7.11
C LEU A 10 29.46 6.10 -7.71
N ASN A 11 28.64 7.08 -7.32
CA ASN A 11 28.67 8.45 -7.85
C ASN A 11 29.14 9.47 -6.81
N TYR A 12 29.65 9.01 -5.66
CA TYR A 12 30.02 9.87 -4.54
C TYR A 12 30.98 11.00 -4.93
N GLU A 13 32.07 10.67 -5.65
CA GLU A 13 33.10 11.64 -6.04
C GLU A 13 32.59 12.68 -7.05
N ASP A 14 31.71 12.26 -7.96
CA ASP A 14 31.07 13.16 -8.93
C ASP A 14 30.13 14.14 -8.23
N VAL A 15 29.32 13.64 -7.29
CA VAL A 15 28.41 14.45 -6.46
C VAL A 15 29.22 15.42 -5.59
N LEU A 16 30.29 14.96 -4.93
CA LEU A 16 31.16 15.80 -4.12
C LEU A 16 31.80 16.92 -4.95
N SER A 17 32.32 16.59 -6.13
CA SER A 17 32.95 17.55 -7.04
C SER A 17 31.94 18.60 -7.51
N HIS A 18 30.73 18.17 -7.85
CA HIS A 18 29.63 19.07 -8.23
C HIS A 18 29.32 20.06 -7.10
N TYR A 19 29.01 19.58 -5.90
CA TYR A 19 28.58 20.44 -4.78
C TYR A 19 29.71 21.27 -4.15
N LYS A 20 30.99 20.93 -4.38
CA LYS A 20 32.11 21.85 -4.08
C LYS A 20 32.13 23.09 -4.98
N SER A 21 31.53 23.01 -6.16
CA SER A 21 31.50 24.07 -7.16
C SER A 21 30.12 24.68 -7.40
N ALA A 22 29.06 24.08 -6.84
CA ALA A 22 27.68 24.49 -7.00
C ALA A 22 27.39 25.84 -6.32
N ASP A 23 26.32 26.50 -6.75
CA ASP A 23 25.83 27.70 -6.08
C ASP A 23 25.36 27.36 -4.65
N LYS A 24 25.61 28.27 -3.70
CA LYS A 24 25.24 28.05 -2.29
C LYS A 24 23.74 27.85 -2.12
N ASN A 25 22.89 28.54 -2.88
CA ASN A 25 21.44 28.40 -2.75
C ASN A 25 20.96 27.04 -3.28
N GLU A 26 21.58 26.55 -4.35
CA GLU A 26 21.32 25.21 -4.89
C GLU A 26 21.67 24.12 -3.86
N LEU A 27 22.85 24.22 -3.24
CA LEU A 27 23.25 23.33 -2.16
C LEU A 27 22.26 23.40 -0.99
N ILE A 28 21.90 24.59 -0.52
CA ILE A 28 20.95 24.76 0.60
C ILE A 28 19.58 24.16 0.29
N SER A 29 19.05 24.41 -0.91
CA SER A 29 17.76 23.85 -1.32
C SER A 29 17.82 22.33 -1.34
N THR A 30 18.88 21.77 -1.90
CA THR A 30 19.07 20.32 -1.97
C THR A 30 19.21 19.70 -0.58
N LEU A 31 19.95 20.36 0.33
CA LEU A 31 20.12 19.87 1.70
C LEU A 31 18.81 19.85 2.48
N LYS A 32 17.95 20.85 2.29
CA LYS A 32 16.60 20.83 2.86
C LYS A 32 15.84 19.59 2.41
N ASP A 33 15.85 19.30 1.12
CA ASP A 33 15.14 18.13 0.59
C ASP A 33 15.74 16.82 1.14
N CYS A 34 17.07 16.71 1.19
CA CYS A 34 17.74 15.54 1.76
C CYS A 34 17.42 15.32 3.24
N PHE A 35 17.45 16.38 4.05
CA PHE A 35 17.14 16.29 5.47
C PHE A 35 15.68 15.94 5.73
N LEU A 36 14.77 16.31 4.84
CA LEU A 36 13.35 16.02 4.97
C LEU A 36 12.94 14.67 4.39
N TYR A 37 13.60 14.21 3.32
CA TYR A 37 13.15 13.09 2.48
C TYR A 37 14.13 11.92 2.37
N ALA A 38 15.37 12.04 2.84
CA ALA A 38 16.38 10.99 2.68
C ALA A 38 17.08 10.56 3.99
N PRO A 39 16.37 10.28 5.11
CA PRO A 39 17.00 9.81 6.36
C PRO A 39 17.77 8.50 6.20
N HIS A 40 17.40 7.65 5.24
CA HIS A 40 18.11 6.40 4.92
C HIS A 40 19.49 6.64 4.28
N LYS A 41 19.73 7.82 3.69
CA LYS A 41 21.03 8.21 3.08
C LYS A 41 21.91 9.03 4.01
N VAL A 42 21.56 9.11 5.30
CA VAL A 42 22.23 9.98 6.29
C VAL A 42 23.75 9.83 6.28
N ASP A 43 24.28 8.61 6.25
CA ASP A 43 25.73 8.41 6.37
C ASP A 43 26.50 8.99 5.17
N LEU A 44 26.02 8.76 3.95
CA LEU A 44 26.64 9.29 2.73
C LEU A 44 26.54 10.81 2.66
N ILE A 45 25.36 11.36 2.99
CA ILE A 45 25.12 12.80 2.93
C ILE A 45 25.93 13.51 4.02
N CYS A 46 25.97 12.98 5.24
CA CYS A 46 26.79 13.52 6.32
C CYS A 46 28.28 13.49 5.97
N GLN A 47 28.77 12.40 5.38
CA GLN A 47 30.16 12.32 4.93
C GLN A 47 30.47 13.35 3.82
N LEU A 48 29.56 13.54 2.87
CA LEU A 48 29.67 14.59 1.86
C LEU A 48 29.70 15.99 2.50
N LEU A 49 28.81 16.27 3.46
CA LEU A 49 28.77 17.54 4.17
C LEU A 49 30.08 17.82 4.92
N ILE A 50 30.65 16.83 5.60
CA ILE A 50 31.95 16.96 6.27
C ILE A 50 33.03 17.37 5.26
N ASN A 51 33.08 16.70 4.10
CA ASN A 51 34.07 16.98 3.06
C ASN A 51 33.90 18.35 2.41
N ILE A 52 32.67 18.85 2.27
CA ILE A 52 32.40 20.21 1.76
C ILE A 52 32.77 21.25 2.83
N CYS A 53 32.39 21.05 4.09
CA CYS A 53 32.69 21.97 5.20
C CYS A 53 34.18 22.14 5.48
N GLN A 54 35.01 21.13 5.18
CA GLN A 54 36.47 21.26 5.21
C GLN A 54 37.00 22.32 4.22
N SER A 55 36.28 22.52 3.11
CA SER A 55 36.64 23.47 2.06
C SER A 55 35.97 24.84 2.24
N ASP A 56 34.78 24.89 2.87
CA ASP A 56 34.07 26.13 3.20
C ASP A 56 33.41 26.04 4.59
N SER A 57 34.07 26.61 5.60
CA SER A 57 33.60 26.61 6.98
C SER A 57 32.34 27.46 7.20
N SER A 58 31.97 28.36 6.28
CA SER A 58 30.75 29.17 6.40
C SER A 58 29.47 28.33 6.30
N LEU A 59 29.55 27.17 5.66
CA LEU A 59 28.43 26.22 5.52
C LEU A 59 28.03 25.57 6.85
N ILE A 60 28.93 25.50 7.83
CA ILE A 60 28.64 24.91 9.15
C ILE A 60 27.48 25.65 9.82
N LEU A 61 27.49 26.97 9.79
CA LEU A 61 26.42 27.79 10.37
C LEU A 61 25.09 27.58 9.67
N ILE A 62 25.12 27.47 8.33
CA ILE A 62 23.94 27.24 7.50
C ILE A 62 23.35 25.86 7.78
N ILE A 63 24.17 24.81 7.79
CA ILE A 63 23.72 23.44 8.10
C ILE A 63 23.12 23.39 9.51
N THR A 64 23.76 24.06 10.47
CA THR A 64 23.23 24.15 11.84
C THR A 64 21.84 24.80 11.82
N GLU A 65 21.67 25.94 11.15
CA GLU A 65 20.39 26.62 11.04
C GLU A 65 19.31 25.71 10.42
N LEU A 66 19.63 24.99 9.34
CA LEU A 66 18.72 24.05 8.68
C LEU A 66 18.28 22.92 9.61
N LEU A 67 19.23 22.28 10.30
CA LEU A 67 18.95 21.16 11.22
C LEU A 67 18.16 21.61 12.46
N THR A 68 18.33 22.87 12.84
CA THR A 68 17.58 23.48 13.93
C THR A 68 16.27 24.11 13.50
N THR A 69 15.89 24.09 12.22
CA THR A 69 14.60 24.66 11.82
C THR A 69 13.50 23.60 11.99
N PRO A 70 12.55 23.75 12.92
CA PRO A 70 11.52 22.74 13.13
C PRO A 70 10.62 22.61 11.90
N SER A 71 10.32 21.36 11.54
CA SER A 71 9.37 21.01 10.49
C SER A 71 7.95 20.86 11.07
N PRO A 72 6.89 21.17 10.30
CA PRO A 72 5.53 20.85 10.71
C PRO A 72 5.28 19.35 10.89
N SER A 73 6.04 18.49 10.21
CA SER A 73 5.92 17.03 10.27
C SER A 73 6.82 16.43 11.34
N ILE A 74 6.24 15.58 12.21
CA ILE A 74 7.00 14.81 13.21
C ILE A 74 8.05 13.92 12.58
N GLN A 75 7.72 13.28 11.46
CA GLN A 75 8.66 12.40 10.78
C GLN A 75 9.83 13.18 10.19
N SER A 76 9.57 14.37 9.65
CA SER A 76 10.65 15.28 9.23
C SER A 76 11.52 15.74 10.39
N ASN A 77 10.95 16.01 11.57
CA ASN A 77 11.74 16.35 12.76
C ASN A 77 12.62 15.16 13.21
N ILE A 78 12.11 13.93 13.16
CA ILE A 78 12.90 12.73 13.42
C ILE A 78 14.03 12.59 12.40
N SER A 79 13.76 12.85 11.12
CA SER A 79 14.80 12.86 10.08
C SER A 79 15.90 13.90 10.39
N LEU A 80 15.53 15.13 10.75
CA LEU A 80 16.47 16.17 11.18
C LEU A 80 17.30 15.74 12.40
N LEU A 81 16.68 15.06 13.37
CA LEU A 81 17.37 14.50 14.54
C LEU A 81 18.40 13.45 14.14
N ILE A 82 18.06 12.55 13.21
CA ILE A 82 18.98 11.53 12.68
C ILE A 82 20.21 12.19 12.04
N TYR A 83 20.00 13.18 11.16
CA TYR A 83 21.09 13.94 10.56
C TYR A 83 21.96 14.66 11.58
N SER A 84 21.31 15.31 12.55
CA SER A 84 22.00 16.05 13.61
C SER A 84 22.87 15.13 14.46
N LYS A 85 22.33 13.96 14.85
CA LYS A 85 23.05 12.94 15.60
C LYS A 85 24.27 12.43 14.82
N THR A 86 24.11 12.09 13.54
CA THR A 86 25.21 11.57 12.71
C THR A 86 26.31 12.61 12.47
N LEU A 87 25.96 13.89 12.37
CA LEU A 87 26.93 14.99 12.26
C LEU A 87 27.56 15.40 13.60
N ASN A 88 27.26 14.68 14.70
CA ASN A 88 27.68 14.98 16.07
C ASN A 88 27.23 16.37 16.57
N PHE A 89 26.04 16.83 16.16
CA PHE A 89 25.40 17.96 16.81
C PHE A 89 24.72 17.48 18.10
N ASN A 90 25.09 18.07 19.25
CA ASN A 90 24.38 17.84 20.51
C ASN A 90 22.96 18.40 20.39
N ILE A 91 21.97 17.54 20.22
CA ILE A 91 20.56 17.87 20.45
C ILE A 91 20.14 17.23 21.78
N PRO A 92 19.76 18.02 22.79
CA PRO A 92 19.20 17.47 24.02
C PRO A 92 17.77 17.00 23.75
N SER A 93 17.61 15.72 23.39
CA SER A 93 16.40 14.89 23.60
C SER A 93 16.55 13.56 22.84
N ILE A 94 16.12 12.46 23.47
CA ILE A 94 16.33 11.02 23.17
C ILE A 94 17.56 10.41 23.88
N ASN A 95 17.27 9.71 24.99
CA ASN A 95 18.18 8.89 25.81
C ASN A 95 18.75 7.65 25.08
N SER A 96 19.11 7.77 23.80
CA SER A 96 20.00 6.79 23.17
C SER A 96 21.43 7.18 23.54
N LYS A 97 22.20 6.26 24.13
CA LYS A 97 23.59 6.50 24.59
C LYS A 97 24.43 7.12 23.46
N VAL A 98 24.74 8.42 23.53
CA VAL A 98 25.65 9.09 22.59
C VAL A 98 26.88 9.57 23.35
N ILE A 99 28.03 9.24 22.78
CA ILE A 99 29.39 9.51 23.26
C ILE A 99 29.71 10.99 23.01
N GLU A 100 30.22 11.66 24.04
CA GLU A 100 30.62 13.07 24.03
C GLU A 100 31.79 13.34 23.06
N ASN A 101 31.73 14.43 22.29
CA ASN A 101 32.89 15.00 21.60
C ASN A 101 32.94 16.54 21.79
N GLU A 102 34.14 17.07 22.01
CA GLU A 102 34.41 18.40 22.59
C GLU A 102 34.23 19.59 21.63
N ILE A 103 33.82 19.39 20.37
CA ILE A 103 33.85 20.44 19.35
C ILE A 103 32.65 21.42 19.42
N PHE A 104 31.58 21.13 20.18
CA PHE A 104 30.37 21.97 20.22
C PHE A 104 29.85 22.27 21.63
N LYS A 105 30.72 22.78 22.52
CA LYS A 105 30.36 23.24 23.88
C LYS A 105 29.53 24.54 23.95
N ASN A 106 28.84 24.97 22.89
CA ASN A 106 28.02 26.18 22.96
C ASN A 106 26.76 26.10 22.08
N LYS A 107 25.66 25.67 22.70
CA LYS A 107 24.38 26.40 22.76
C LYS A 107 23.32 25.44 23.31
N GLU A 108 22.66 25.85 24.39
CA GLU A 108 21.38 25.28 24.81
C GLU A 108 20.39 25.47 23.64
N ASN A 109 20.21 24.43 22.83
CA ASN A 109 19.27 24.45 21.71
C ASN A 109 17.95 23.84 22.18
N ASP A 110 17.01 24.72 22.52
CA ASP A 110 15.62 24.43 22.94
C ASP A 110 14.65 24.18 21.78
N ILE A 111 15.15 23.73 20.64
CA ILE A 111 14.44 23.97 19.37
C ILE A 111 13.43 22.87 19.02
N LEU A 112 13.51 21.73 19.70
CA LEU A 112 12.53 20.66 19.61
C LEU A 112 11.76 20.42 20.92
N LYS A 113 11.98 21.22 21.97
CA LYS A 113 11.27 21.03 23.26
C LYS A 113 9.75 21.04 23.10
N ASP A 114 9.23 21.91 22.23
CA ASP A 114 7.79 22.01 21.98
C ASP A 114 7.21 20.81 21.21
N ARG A 115 8.08 20.00 20.56
CA ARG A 115 7.71 18.80 19.79
C ARG A 115 8.23 17.50 20.40
N GLU A 116 9.00 17.60 21.48
CA GLU A 116 9.70 16.49 22.10
C GLU A 116 8.71 15.39 22.53
N LEU A 117 7.56 15.78 23.07
CA LEU A 117 6.48 14.86 23.44
C LEU A 117 5.97 14.08 22.23
N GLU A 118 5.63 14.76 21.14
CA GLU A 118 5.10 14.13 19.92
C GLU A 118 6.14 13.21 19.23
N ILE A 119 7.42 13.62 19.24
CA ILE A 119 8.52 12.82 18.71
C ILE A 119 8.72 11.56 19.55
N ASN A 120 8.78 11.71 20.88
CA ASN A 120 8.92 10.57 21.79
C ASN A 120 7.71 9.64 21.71
N GLU A 121 6.50 10.17 21.60
CA GLU A 121 5.29 9.36 21.39
C GLU A 121 5.40 8.53 20.11
N TYR A 122 5.81 9.14 19.00
CA TYR A 122 5.99 8.42 17.74
C TYR A 122 7.06 7.31 17.84
N LEU A 123 8.22 7.60 18.41
CA LEU A 123 9.29 6.61 18.58
C LEU A 123 8.90 5.50 19.55
N ASN A 124 8.21 5.83 20.66
CA ASN A 124 7.68 4.84 21.59
C ASN A 124 6.64 3.94 20.91
N ASN A 125 5.81 4.48 20.01
CA ASN A 125 4.86 3.67 19.24
C ASN A 125 5.58 2.68 18.31
N LEU A 126 6.71 3.08 17.70
CA LEU A 126 7.55 2.15 16.92
C LEU A 126 8.17 1.06 17.80
N GLU A 127 8.73 1.44 18.95
CA GLU A 127 9.31 0.50 19.92
C GLU A 127 8.27 -0.51 20.41
N CYS A 128 7.11 -0.02 20.87
CA CYS A 128 6.01 -0.87 21.32
C CYS A 128 5.55 -1.84 20.23
N PHE A 129 5.44 -1.38 18.99
CA PHE A 129 5.11 -2.26 17.86
C PHE A 129 6.17 -3.34 17.64
N LEU A 130 7.45 -2.97 17.62
CA LEU A 130 8.55 -3.92 17.44
C LEU A 130 8.61 -4.96 18.57
N GLU A 131 8.40 -4.55 19.82
CA GLU A 131 8.38 -5.46 20.97
C GLU A 131 7.16 -6.38 20.95
N GLU A 132 5.98 -5.87 20.58
CA GLU A 132 4.79 -6.69 20.40
C GLU A 132 5.04 -7.78 19.34
N ILE A 133 5.64 -7.42 18.21
CA ILE A 133 5.99 -8.32 17.12
C ILE A 133 7.01 -9.38 17.57
N LYS A 134 8.10 -8.96 18.23
CA LYS A 134 9.11 -9.90 18.77
C LYS A 134 8.48 -10.93 19.71
N SER A 135 7.57 -10.47 20.58
CA SER A 135 6.89 -11.34 21.55
C SER A 135 5.97 -12.36 20.88
N LYS A 136 5.27 -11.99 19.81
CA LYS A 136 4.28 -12.83 19.13
C LYS A 136 4.88 -13.77 18.08
N LEU A 137 5.89 -13.29 17.35
CA LEU A 137 6.39 -13.97 16.15
C LEU A 137 7.74 -14.68 16.38
N HIS A 138 8.34 -14.51 17.56
CA HIS A 138 9.68 -15.02 17.90
C HIS A 138 10.74 -14.63 16.85
N PHE A 139 10.63 -13.43 16.29
CA PHE A 139 11.66 -12.89 15.41
C PHE A 139 12.93 -12.66 16.19
N ASN A 140 14.04 -13.19 15.68
CA ASN A 140 15.37 -13.01 16.26
C ASN A 140 16.12 -11.84 15.60
N VAL A 141 15.39 -10.87 15.01
CA VAL A 141 15.96 -9.73 14.30
C VAL A 141 16.16 -8.59 15.29
N LYS A 142 17.41 -8.14 15.41
CA LYS A 142 17.77 -6.98 16.22
C LYS A 142 17.59 -5.72 15.38
N ILE A 143 16.39 -5.16 15.40
CA ILE A 143 16.04 -3.92 14.70
C ILE A 143 15.90 -2.82 15.77
N ASP A 144 16.55 -1.68 15.57
CA ASP A 144 16.30 -0.47 16.36
C ASP A 144 15.25 0.43 15.69
N GLU A 145 14.66 1.34 16.47
CA GLU A 145 13.53 2.17 16.02
C GLU A 145 13.92 3.13 14.90
N LEU A 146 15.18 3.56 14.84
CA LEU A 146 15.67 4.50 13.83
C LEU A 146 15.92 3.80 12.49
N GLU A 147 16.45 2.58 12.52
CA GLU A 147 16.57 1.73 11.34
C GLU A 147 15.17 1.42 10.79
N PHE A 148 14.24 1.01 11.65
CA PHE A 148 12.86 0.76 11.24
C PHE A 148 12.18 2.01 10.66
N PHE A 149 12.39 3.18 11.28
CA PHE A 149 11.92 4.46 10.78
C PHE A 149 12.45 4.77 9.37
N LYS A 150 13.73 4.53 9.11
CA LYS A 150 14.33 4.75 7.77
C LYS A 150 13.64 3.90 6.70
N ILE A 151 13.34 2.64 7.01
CA ILE A 151 12.64 1.72 6.09
C ILE A 151 11.21 2.18 5.81
N ILE A 152 10.46 2.56 6.84
CA ILE A 152 9.13 3.17 6.67
C ILE A 152 9.21 4.39 5.74
N PHE A 153 10.24 5.21 5.91
CA PHE A 153 10.42 6.43 5.11
C PHE A 153 10.75 6.15 3.63
N ILE A 154 11.52 5.10 3.34
CA ILE A 154 11.72 4.60 1.97
C ILE A 154 10.35 4.26 1.36
N ILE A 155 9.55 3.43 2.04
CA ILE A 155 8.25 2.98 1.52
C ILE A 155 7.32 4.16 1.22
N LYS A 156 7.30 5.18 2.09
CA LYS A 156 6.46 6.38 1.93
C LYS A 156 6.92 7.28 0.79
N ASN A 157 8.23 7.47 0.63
CA ASN A 157 8.77 8.38 -0.37
C ASN A 157 8.74 7.81 -1.78
N TYR A 158 8.88 6.49 -1.93
CA TYR A 158 8.83 5.81 -3.24
C TYR A 158 7.45 5.20 -3.55
N GLN A 159 6.38 5.68 -2.92
CA GLN A 159 5.03 5.11 -3.08
C GLN A 159 4.45 5.18 -4.50
N PHE A 160 5.04 6.02 -5.36
CA PHE A 160 4.63 6.18 -6.75
C PHE A 160 5.24 5.14 -7.70
N ASP A 161 6.33 4.47 -7.30
CA ASP A 161 6.99 3.43 -8.10
C ASP A 161 7.45 2.27 -7.20
N ILE A 162 6.74 1.14 -7.30
CA ILE A 162 7.02 -0.06 -6.51
C ILE A 162 8.41 -0.62 -6.81
N TYR A 163 8.90 -0.54 -8.06
CA TYR A 163 10.20 -1.11 -8.41
C TYR A 163 11.33 -0.24 -7.88
N GLU A 164 11.19 1.09 -7.93
CA GLU A 164 12.15 2.00 -7.32
C GLU A 164 12.18 1.83 -5.79
N CYS A 165 11.01 1.67 -5.17
CA CYS A 165 10.89 1.36 -3.75
C CYS A 165 11.63 0.07 -3.37
N LEU A 166 11.40 -1.03 -4.11
CA LEU A 166 12.08 -2.31 -3.87
C LEU A 166 13.59 -2.21 -4.07
N ASP A 167 14.04 -1.52 -5.13
CA ASP A 167 15.47 -1.31 -5.38
C ASP A 167 16.12 -0.56 -4.21
N GLU A 168 15.47 0.48 -3.68
CA GLU A 168 15.98 1.19 -2.51
C GLU A 168 15.93 0.33 -1.23
N LEU A 169 14.85 -0.40 -0.97
CA LEU A 169 14.76 -1.29 0.20
C LEU A 169 15.90 -2.32 0.22
N THR A 170 16.18 -2.98 -0.91
CA THR A 170 17.26 -3.99 -0.98
C THR A 170 18.65 -3.46 -0.64
N LYS A 171 18.86 -2.14 -0.66
CA LYS A 171 20.12 -1.49 -0.27
C LYS A 171 20.24 -1.28 1.24
N TYR A 172 19.12 -1.24 1.97
CA TYR A 172 19.06 -0.76 3.36
C TYR A 172 18.38 -1.72 4.34
N SER A 173 17.65 -2.74 3.89
CA SER A 173 16.90 -3.66 4.76
C SER A 173 17.08 -5.12 4.38
N THR A 174 16.63 -5.98 5.30
CA THR A 174 16.31 -7.37 5.00
C THR A 174 14.81 -7.52 4.79
N ASN A 175 14.42 -8.58 4.09
CA ASN A 175 13.02 -8.79 3.71
C ASN A 175 12.08 -8.95 4.92
N ASP A 176 12.56 -9.51 6.02
CA ASP A 176 11.78 -9.58 7.26
C ASP A 176 11.44 -8.18 7.78
N ILE A 177 12.38 -7.24 7.74
CA ILE A 177 12.18 -5.85 8.17
C ILE A 177 11.16 -5.17 7.25
N ASP A 178 11.23 -5.41 5.95
CA ASP A 178 10.28 -4.86 4.97
C ASP A 178 8.84 -5.30 5.29
N TYR A 179 8.62 -6.58 5.59
CA TYR A 179 7.29 -7.08 5.95
C TYR A 179 6.75 -6.43 7.22
N LEU A 180 7.61 -6.22 8.21
CA LEU A 180 7.23 -5.54 9.44
C LEU A 180 6.90 -4.07 9.20
N ALA A 181 7.65 -3.38 8.33
CA ALA A 181 7.39 -1.99 7.96
C ALA A 181 6.07 -1.85 7.20
N ILE A 182 5.78 -2.77 6.27
CA ILE A 182 4.50 -2.79 5.56
C ILE A 182 3.34 -3.09 6.53
N LEU A 183 3.52 -4.03 7.47
CA LEU A 183 2.52 -4.32 8.51
C LEU A 183 2.23 -3.09 9.38
N TYR A 184 3.27 -2.36 9.78
CA TYR A 184 3.13 -1.12 10.53
C TYR A 184 2.31 -0.09 9.74
N LEU A 185 2.63 0.12 8.46
CA LEU A 185 1.90 1.06 7.59
C LEU A 185 0.44 0.65 7.36
N ILE A 186 0.18 -0.66 7.25
CA ILE A 186 -1.17 -1.24 7.15
C ILE A 186 -1.97 -0.94 8.42
N ASN A 187 -1.39 -1.17 9.59
CA ASN A 187 -2.08 -1.04 10.88
C ASN A 187 -2.32 0.41 11.30
N ASN A 188 -1.54 1.36 10.74
CA ASN A 188 -1.71 2.79 10.98
C ASN A 188 -2.43 3.52 9.83
N GLU A 189 -2.93 2.81 8.83
CA GLU A 189 -3.69 3.35 7.68
C GLU A 189 -2.99 4.53 6.97
N GLU A 190 -1.65 4.54 6.95
CA GLU A 190 -0.90 5.70 6.46
C GLU A 190 -0.83 5.81 4.92
N LEU A 191 -1.01 4.70 4.19
CA LEU A 191 -0.84 4.60 2.73
C LEU A 191 -1.95 3.79 2.07
N ASP A 192 -2.05 3.91 0.74
CA ASP A 192 -3.00 3.15 -0.06
C ASP A 192 -2.79 1.63 0.07
N SER A 193 -3.88 0.91 0.36
CA SER A 193 -3.83 -0.53 0.60
C SER A 193 -3.41 -1.34 -0.64
N PHE A 194 -3.71 -0.89 -1.87
CA PHE A 194 -3.28 -1.61 -3.07
C PHE A 194 -1.78 -1.46 -3.31
N TYR A 195 -1.22 -0.29 -3.04
CA TYR A 195 0.23 -0.10 -3.07
C TYR A 195 0.93 -1.04 -2.08
N LEU A 196 0.51 -1.03 -0.81
CA LEU A 196 1.10 -1.87 0.23
C LEU A 196 0.97 -3.37 -0.09
N ILE A 197 -0.20 -3.83 -0.56
CA ILE A 197 -0.39 -5.22 -1.00
C ILE A 197 0.55 -5.58 -2.16
N ASN A 198 0.68 -4.71 -3.16
CA ASN A 198 1.54 -4.99 -4.31
C ASN A 198 3.02 -4.99 -3.97
N LEU A 199 3.45 -4.10 -3.07
CA LEU A 199 4.80 -4.09 -2.52
C LEU A 199 5.05 -5.41 -1.77
N PHE A 200 4.14 -5.78 -0.87
CA PHE A 200 4.22 -7.01 -0.09
C PHE A 200 4.38 -8.26 -0.96
N LEU A 201 3.54 -8.43 -1.99
CA LEU A 201 3.60 -9.59 -2.89
C LEU A 201 4.93 -9.70 -3.65
N ARG A 202 5.55 -8.57 -3.97
CA ARG A 202 6.82 -8.53 -4.72
C ARG A 202 8.04 -8.68 -3.83
N SER A 203 7.92 -8.37 -2.55
CA SER A 203 8.95 -8.66 -1.56
C SER A 203 9.08 -10.17 -1.30
N ILE A 204 8.11 -11.01 -1.70
CA ILE A 204 8.18 -12.47 -1.54
C ILE A 204 9.06 -13.09 -2.63
N HIS A 205 10.23 -13.58 -2.25
CA HIS A 205 11.22 -14.20 -3.16
C HIS A 205 11.73 -15.56 -2.70
N ASP A 206 11.32 -16.05 -1.52
CA ASP A 206 11.63 -17.39 -1.04
C ASP A 206 10.55 -17.98 -0.10
N LYS A 207 10.77 -19.21 0.39
CA LYS A 207 9.85 -19.91 1.30
C LYS A 207 9.89 -19.35 2.73
N GLU A 208 11.00 -18.78 3.16
CA GLU A 208 11.11 -18.19 4.49
C GLU A 208 10.19 -16.99 4.62
N ASN A 209 10.10 -16.17 3.56
CA ASN A 209 9.14 -15.09 3.46
C ASN A 209 7.68 -15.52 3.57
N VAL A 210 7.32 -16.65 2.94
CA VAL A 210 5.96 -17.20 3.03
C VAL A 210 5.64 -17.63 4.46
N ASN A 211 6.60 -18.23 5.16
CA ASN A 211 6.44 -18.58 6.57
C ASN A 211 6.33 -17.33 7.46
N THR A 212 7.16 -16.31 7.22
CA THR A 212 7.05 -14.99 7.88
C THR A 212 5.67 -14.38 7.64
N LEU A 213 5.15 -14.45 6.43
CA LEU A 213 3.84 -13.92 6.08
C LEU A 213 2.70 -14.60 6.84
N LEU A 214 2.67 -15.94 6.85
CA LEU A 214 1.65 -16.71 7.55
C LEU A 214 1.66 -16.43 9.07
N LYS A 215 2.84 -16.13 9.63
CA LYS A 215 2.99 -15.70 11.02
C LYS A 215 2.45 -14.29 11.26
N ILE A 216 2.54 -13.38 10.28
CA ILE A 216 2.09 -11.99 10.39
C ILE A 216 0.56 -11.87 10.21
N PHE A 217 -0.07 -12.75 9.44
CA PHE A 217 -1.52 -12.71 9.14
C PHE A 217 -2.47 -12.49 10.34
N PRO A 218 -2.29 -13.14 11.50
CA PRO A 218 -3.10 -12.89 12.69
C PRO A 218 -3.05 -11.43 13.18
N MET A 219 -2.00 -10.68 12.86
CA MET A 219 -1.77 -9.30 13.32
C MET A 219 -2.15 -8.23 12.30
N MET A 220 -2.47 -8.64 11.07
CA MET A 220 -2.91 -7.71 10.02
C MET A 220 -4.36 -7.29 10.23
N ASN A 221 -4.68 -6.04 9.88
CA ASN A 221 -6.05 -5.59 9.68
C ASN A 221 -6.83 -6.59 8.79
N LYS A 222 -7.98 -7.07 9.27
CA LYS A 222 -8.78 -8.11 8.59
C LYS A 222 -9.10 -7.74 7.14
N GLN A 223 -9.50 -6.50 6.87
CA GLN A 223 -9.87 -6.08 5.53
C GLN A 223 -8.69 -6.15 4.55
N ILE A 224 -7.52 -5.71 4.98
CA ILE A 224 -6.30 -5.75 4.16
C ILE A 224 -5.80 -7.19 4.01
N ARG A 225 -5.84 -7.98 5.09
CA ARG A 225 -5.50 -9.42 5.06
C ARG A 225 -6.38 -10.18 4.08
N ASP A 226 -7.70 -9.99 4.12
CA ASP A 226 -8.64 -10.68 3.25
C ASP A 226 -8.43 -10.33 1.77
N ARG A 227 -8.09 -9.06 1.49
CA ARG A 227 -7.65 -8.65 0.14
C ARG A 227 -6.33 -9.32 -0.23
N LEU A 228 -5.33 -9.27 0.63
CA LEU A 228 -4.02 -9.86 0.39
C LEU A 228 -4.14 -11.36 0.08
N ILE A 229 -5.01 -12.10 0.79
CA ILE A 229 -5.32 -13.51 0.49
C ILE A 229 -5.83 -13.68 -0.96
N ALA A 230 -6.76 -12.82 -1.41
CA ALA A 230 -7.25 -12.84 -2.78
C ALA A 230 -6.12 -12.63 -3.80
N PHE A 231 -5.23 -11.68 -3.52
CA PHE A 231 -4.10 -11.38 -4.39
C PHE A 231 -3.01 -12.46 -4.37
N ILE A 232 -2.71 -13.08 -3.22
CA ILE A 232 -1.82 -14.25 -3.12
C ILE A 232 -2.38 -15.38 -3.95
N PHE A 233 -3.69 -15.64 -3.85
CA PHE A 233 -4.33 -16.65 -4.66
C PHE A 233 -4.13 -16.37 -6.15
N GLU A 234 -4.46 -15.17 -6.64
CA GLU A 234 -4.32 -14.84 -8.06
C GLU A 234 -2.85 -14.80 -8.54
N TYR A 235 -1.93 -14.36 -7.69
CA TYR A 235 -0.54 -14.13 -8.07
C TYR A 235 0.30 -15.41 -8.03
N PHE A 236 0.11 -16.26 -7.02
CA PHE A 236 0.92 -17.46 -6.78
C PHE A 236 0.16 -18.75 -7.09
N ILE A 237 -1.04 -18.90 -6.53
CA ILE A 237 -1.75 -20.19 -6.48
C ILE A 237 -2.48 -20.48 -7.81
N ASN A 238 -3.33 -19.55 -8.26
CA ASN A 238 -4.14 -19.67 -9.46
C ASN A 238 -3.29 -19.84 -10.73
N ARG A 239 -2.16 -19.12 -10.79
CA ARG A 239 -1.22 -19.24 -11.91
C ARG A 239 -0.68 -20.66 -12.03
N LYS A 240 -0.36 -21.33 -10.92
CA LYS A 240 0.06 -22.74 -10.92
C LYS A 240 -1.03 -23.68 -11.44
N PHE A 241 -2.27 -23.48 -10.99
CA PHE A 241 -3.38 -24.37 -11.35
C PHE A 241 -3.78 -24.27 -12.83
N PHE A 242 -3.69 -23.09 -13.44
CA PHE A 242 -4.29 -22.84 -14.77
C PHE A 242 -3.34 -22.25 -15.82
N ARG A 243 -2.11 -21.86 -15.47
CA ARG A 243 -1.11 -21.37 -16.43
C ARG A 243 0.18 -22.17 -16.29
N HIS A 244 0.45 -23.04 -17.26
CA HIS A 244 1.76 -23.70 -17.42
C HIS A 244 2.82 -22.69 -17.87
N SER A 245 3.12 -21.69 -17.03
CA SER A 245 4.25 -20.78 -17.25
C SER A 245 5.47 -21.37 -16.55
N PRO A 246 6.42 -21.97 -17.29
CA PRO A 246 7.61 -22.60 -16.70
C PRO A 246 8.55 -21.60 -15.99
N ASP A 247 8.39 -20.30 -16.22
CA ASP A 247 9.35 -19.27 -15.77
C ASP A 247 8.92 -18.47 -14.53
N THR A 248 7.78 -18.76 -13.92
CA THR A 248 7.36 -18.06 -12.70
C THR A 248 7.76 -18.87 -11.47
N LYS A 249 8.76 -18.40 -10.72
CA LYS A 249 9.04 -18.89 -9.36
C LYS A 249 7.76 -18.79 -8.54
N ASN A 250 7.23 -19.92 -8.11
CA ASN A 250 6.11 -19.96 -7.19
C ASN A 250 6.64 -20.19 -5.78
N PHE A 251 6.22 -19.38 -4.83
CA PHE A 251 6.67 -19.46 -3.44
C PHE A 251 5.64 -20.11 -2.53
N PHE A 252 4.36 -20.14 -2.94
CA PHE A 252 3.29 -20.94 -2.33
C PHE A 252 3.17 -22.26 -3.09
N ASP A 253 4.04 -23.21 -2.76
CA ASP A 253 4.23 -24.41 -3.56
C ASP A 253 3.88 -25.71 -2.84
N SER A 254 3.85 -25.71 -1.50
CA SER A 254 3.48 -26.88 -0.72
C SER A 254 1.98 -26.91 -0.38
N GLU A 255 1.42 -28.11 -0.23
CA GLU A 255 0.05 -28.26 0.23
C GLU A 255 -0.11 -27.76 1.67
N GLU A 256 0.94 -27.87 2.48
CA GLU A 256 0.98 -27.36 3.85
C GLU A 256 0.84 -25.84 3.91
N GLU A 257 1.59 -25.09 3.09
CA GLU A 257 1.50 -23.62 3.01
C GLU A 257 0.09 -23.16 2.60
N ILE A 258 -0.50 -23.85 1.61
CA ILE A 258 -1.87 -23.57 1.16
C ILE A 258 -2.88 -23.92 2.27
N SER A 259 -2.66 -25.01 3.00
CA SER A 259 -3.53 -25.40 4.11
C SER A 259 -3.46 -24.39 5.25
N GLU A 260 -2.29 -23.86 5.59
CA GLU A 260 -2.13 -22.80 6.58
C GLU A 260 -2.83 -21.51 6.12
N LEU A 261 -2.66 -21.12 4.86
CA LEU A 261 -3.36 -19.96 4.29
C LEU A 261 -4.88 -20.09 4.42
N LYS A 262 -5.42 -21.28 4.13
CA LYS A 262 -6.86 -21.57 4.20
C LYS A 262 -7.45 -21.41 5.60
N LYS A 263 -6.66 -21.52 6.68
CA LYS A 263 -7.13 -21.30 8.06
C LYS A 263 -7.60 -19.87 8.31
N PHE A 264 -7.15 -18.92 7.49
CA PHE A 264 -7.53 -17.51 7.59
C PHE A 264 -8.75 -17.16 6.72
N ILE A 265 -9.30 -18.12 5.99
CA ILE A 265 -10.41 -17.89 5.06
C ILE A 265 -11.74 -18.18 5.77
N ASP A 266 -12.47 -17.11 6.06
CA ASP A 266 -13.86 -17.18 6.53
C ASP A 266 -14.83 -16.69 5.44
N GLU A 267 -16.12 -16.62 5.77
CA GLU A 267 -17.14 -16.15 4.81
C GLU A 267 -16.88 -14.73 4.30
N ASP A 268 -16.37 -13.84 5.14
CA ASP A 268 -16.05 -12.47 4.74
C ASP A 268 -14.83 -12.43 3.82
N THR A 269 -13.82 -13.24 4.12
CA THR A 269 -12.66 -13.42 3.24
C THR A 269 -13.13 -13.88 1.86
N VAL A 270 -14.04 -14.87 1.79
CA VAL A 270 -14.59 -15.34 0.50
C VAL A 270 -15.37 -14.25 -0.24
N ARG A 271 -16.15 -13.43 0.48
CA ARG A 271 -16.86 -12.28 -0.12
C ARG A 271 -15.88 -11.26 -0.70
N GLU A 272 -14.74 -11.04 -0.05
CA GLU A 272 -13.68 -10.17 -0.56
C GLU A 272 -12.99 -10.81 -1.78
N MET A 273 -12.63 -12.09 -1.70
CA MET A 273 -12.01 -12.83 -2.81
C MET A 273 -12.87 -12.82 -4.07
N LYS A 274 -14.21 -12.94 -3.96
CA LYS A 274 -15.16 -12.88 -5.10
C LYS A 274 -15.07 -11.58 -5.91
N LYS A 275 -14.48 -10.51 -5.36
CA LYS A 275 -14.29 -9.24 -6.08
C LYS A 275 -13.13 -9.30 -7.08
N PHE A 276 -12.15 -10.17 -6.85
CA PHE A 276 -10.89 -10.23 -7.60
C PHE A 276 -10.69 -11.57 -8.30
N VAL A 277 -11.28 -12.64 -7.77
CA VAL A 277 -11.10 -14.02 -8.20
C VAL A 277 -12.31 -14.50 -9.00
N SER A 278 -12.06 -15.24 -10.09
CA SER A 278 -13.14 -15.83 -10.88
C SER A 278 -13.91 -16.91 -10.10
N ILE A 279 -15.21 -17.05 -10.36
CA ILE A 279 -16.06 -18.06 -9.69
C ILE A 279 -15.52 -19.48 -9.92
N GLN A 280 -15.05 -19.80 -11.13
CA GLN A 280 -14.48 -21.10 -11.47
C GLN A 280 -13.25 -21.42 -10.60
N ASN A 281 -12.40 -20.42 -10.38
CA ASN A 281 -11.20 -20.57 -9.55
C ASN A 281 -11.59 -20.73 -8.07
N LEU A 282 -12.58 -19.96 -7.58
CA LEU A 282 -13.11 -20.12 -6.22
C LEU A 282 -13.73 -21.49 -5.98
N GLU A 283 -14.49 -22.01 -6.95
CA GLU A 283 -15.09 -23.36 -6.90
C GLU A 283 -14.01 -24.43 -6.75
N SER A 284 -12.90 -24.30 -7.48
CA SER A 284 -11.78 -25.25 -7.38
C SER A 284 -10.99 -25.12 -6.08
N PHE A 285 -10.83 -23.89 -5.56
CA PHE A 285 -9.96 -23.62 -4.43
C PHE A 285 -10.66 -23.77 -3.07
N LEU A 286 -11.94 -23.39 -3.00
CA LEU A 286 -12.76 -23.29 -1.78
C LEU A 286 -14.15 -23.92 -1.99
N PRO A 287 -14.23 -25.22 -2.34
CA PRO A 287 -15.51 -25.87 -2.66
C PRO A 287 -16.52 -25.82 -1.50
N ASP A 288 -16.04 -25.79 -0.26
CA ASP A 288 -16.88 -25.76 0.95
C ASP A 288 -17.68 -24.45 1.10
N PHE A 289 -17.24 -23.38 0.44
CA PHE A 289 -17.89 -22.05 0.49
C PHE A 289 -18.79 -21.77 -0.72
N LYS A 290 -19.20 -22.81 -1.45
CA LYS A 290 -19.95 -22.67 -2.71
C LYS A 290 -21.20 -21.80 -2.58
N ASN A 291 -21.93 -21.92 -1.49
CA ASN A 291 -23.13 -21.13 -1.19
C ASN A 291 -22.90 -19.60 -1.21
N ILE A 292 -21.66 -19.12 -0.99
CA ILE A 292 -21.34 -17.68 -0.93
C ILE A 292 -21.13 -17.08 -2.32
N TYR A 293 -20.50 -17.83 -3.23
CA TYR A 293 -20.14 -17.35 -4.56
C TYR A 293 -20.99 -17.93 -5.68
N GLU A 294 -21.86 -18.90 -5.39
CA GLU A 294 -22.79 -19.45 -6.37
C GLU A 294 -23.70 -18.35 -6.93
N VAL A 295 -23.72 -18.27 -8.26
CA VAL A 295 -24.60 -17.36 -8.97
C VAL A 295 -25.60 -18.18 -9.76
N LYS A 296 -26.89 -17.96 -9.48
CA LYS A 296 -27.98 -18.55 -10.26
C LYS A 296 -27.74 -18.29 -11.75
N LYS A 297 -27.85 -19.35 -12.55
CA LYS A 297 -27.75 -19.24 -14.00
C LYS A 297 -28.97 -18.47 -14.51
N ILE A 298 -28.71 -17.33 -15.14
CA ILE A 298 -29.75 -16.53 -15.79
C ILE A 298 -29.89 -17.05 -17.22
N ASN A 299 -31.09 -17.50 -17.59
CA ASN A 299 -31.37 -17.94 -18.94
C ASN A 299 -31.78 -16.72 -19.77
N PRO A 300 -30.97 -16.32 -20.77
CA PRO A 300 -31.25 -15.11 -21.53
C PRO A 300 -32.42 -15.32 -22.50
N VAL A 301 -33.23 -14.28 -22.68
CA VAL A 301 -34.22 -14.16 -23.76
C VAL A 301 -33.48 -13.71 -25.02
N LYS A 302 -33.77 -14.38 -26.13
CA LYS A 302 -33.21 -14.00 -27.43
C LYS A 302 -33.88 -12.73 -27.94
N LYS A 303 -33.17 -11.94 -28.72
CA LYS A 303 -33.70 -10.66 -29.24
C LYS A 303 -34.94 -10.85 -30.10
N GLU A 304 -35.02 -11.97 -30.84
CA GLU A 304 -36.15 -12.30 -31.70
C GLU A 304 -37.42 -12.65 -30.90
N ASP A 305 -37.24 -13.12 -29.67
CA ASP A 305 -38.33 -13.53 -28.77
C ASP A 305 -38.79 -12.37 -27.87
N PHE A 306 -38.06 -11.25 -27.87
CA PHE A 306 -38.36 -10.07 -27.06
C PHE A 306 -39.55 -9.30 -27.64
N ASN A 307 -40.64 -9.21 -26.87
CA ASN A 307 -41.85 -8.52 -27.28
C ASN A 307 -42.12 -7.29 -26.40
N VAL A 308 -42.10 -6.12 -27.03
CA VAL A 308 -42.34 -4.82 -26.40
C VAL A 308 -43.82 -4.61 -26.01
N ASN A 309 -44.74 -5.36 -26.63
CA ASN A 309 -46.19 -5.21 -26.45
C ASN A 309 -46.77 -6.10 -25.34
N GLN A 310 -45.94 -6.59 -24.41
CA GLN A 310 -46.41 -7.34 -23.24
C GLN A 310 -46.96 -6.39 -22.17
N ASP A 311 -47.56 -6.96 -21.12
CA ASP A 311 -47.82 -6.22 -19.88
C ASP A 311 -46.48 -5.74 -19.28
N LYS A 312 -46.56 -4.70 -18.44
CA LYS A 312 -45.36 -4.04 -17.90
C LYS A 312 -44.42 -4.99 -17.15
N GLU A 313 -44.98 -5.92 -16.37
CA GLU A 313 -44.21 -6.90 -15.61
C GLU A 313 -43.47 -7.86 -16.54
N GLY A 314 -44.17 -8.39 -17.55
CA GLY A 314 -43.57 -9.22 -18.61
C GLY A 314 -42.45 -8.49 -19.36
N PHE A 315 -42.71 -7.26 -19.81
CA PHE A 315 -41.71 -6.44 -20.50
C PHE A 315 -40.44 -6.23 -19.66
N TYR A 316 -40.56 -5.85 -18.37
CA TYR A 316 -39.39 -5.61 -17.52
C TYR A 316 -38.61 -6.91 -17.22
N ARG A 317 -39.33 -8.04 -17.03
CA ARG A 317 -38.70 -9.34 -16.83
C ARG A 317 -37.93 -9.77 -18.08
N ASP A 318 -38.55 -9.71 -19.25
CA ASP A 318 -37.91 -10.05 -20.52
C ASP A 318 -36.76 -9.10 -20.85
N PHE A 319 -36.89 -7.81 -20.52
CA PHE A 319 -35.84 -6.80 -20.71
C PHE A 319 -34.61 -7.12 -19.85
N CYS A 320 -34.82 -7.47 -18.57
CA CYS A 320 -33.73 -7.89 -17.69
C CYS A 320 -33.03 -9.16 -18.18
N LEU A 321 -33.74 -10.04 -18.88
CA LEU A 321 -33.20 -11.26 -19.46
C LEU A 321 -32.66 -11.06 -20.88
N LEU A 322 -32.74 -9.85 -21.45
CA LEU A 322 -32.38 -9.60 -22.82
C LEU A 322 -30.85 -9.61 -23.02
N GLY A 323 -30.35 -10.68 -23.63
CA GLY A 323 -28.93 -10.87 -23.93
C GLY A 323 -28.06 -11.30 -22.74
N SER A 324 -26.74 -11.12 -22.86
CA SER A 324 -25.78 -11.53 -21.84
C SER A 324 -25.83 -10.57 -20.63
N PRO A 325 -25.76 -11.06 -19.37
CA PRO A 325 -25.80 -10.25 -18.15
C PRO A 325 -24.47 -9.50 -17.93
N SER A 326 -24.11 -8.67 -18.89
CA SER A 326 -22.96 -7.76 -18.85
C SER A 326 -23.48 -6.33 -18.80
N ILE A 327 -22.79 -5.47 -18.05
CA ILE A 327 -23.19 -4.07 -17.86
C ILE A 327 -23.32 -3.36 -19.22
N SER A 328 -22.37 -3.57 -20.13
CA SER A 328 -22.38 -2.94 -21.45
C SER A 328 -23.58 -3.37 -22.30
N HIS A 329 -23.93 -4.66 -22.32
CA HIS A 329 -25.10 -5.13 -23.07
C HIS A 329 -26.41 -4.59 -22.48
N PHE A 330 -26.55 -4.63 -21.15
CA PHE A 330 -27.74 -4.11 -20.47
C PHE A 330 -27.96 -2.63 -20.80
N LEU A 331 -26.91 -1.81 -20.70
CA LEU A 331 -26.98 -0.39 -21.01
C LEU A 331 -27.23 -0.11 -22.51
N SER A 332 -26.73 -0.98 -23.40
CA SER A 332 -27.00 -0.86 -24.83
C SER A 332 -28.47 -1.10 -25.14
N TYR A 333 -29.08 -2.12 -24.52
CA TYR A 333 -30.51 -2.36 -24.66
C TYR A 333 -31.35 -1.29 -23.99
N LEU A 334 -30.90 -0.75 -22.85
CA LEU A 334 -31.55 0.40 -22.21
C LEU A 334 -31.61 1.61 -23.14
N GLU A 335 -30.54 1.88 -23.90
CA GLU A 335 -30.53 2.96 -24.89
C GLU A 335 -31.45 2.66 -26.08
N ILE A 336 -31.48 1.41 -26.56
CA ILE A 336 -32.35 1.00 -27.68
C ILE A 336 -33.84 1.14 -27.30
N TYR A 337 -34.22 0.72 -26.10
CA TYR A 337 -35.60 0.70 -25.62
C TYR A 337 -35.91 1.84 -24.63
N LYS A 338 -35.19 2.97 -24.75
CA LYS A 338 -35.26 4.06 -23.77
C LYS A 338 -36.64 4.72 -23.70
N GLU A 339 -37.40 4.70 -24.80
CA GLU A 339 -38.73 5.29 -24.86
C GLU A 339 -39.73 4.42 -24.10
N GLU A 340 -39.57 3.10 -24.19
CA GLU A 340 -40.39 2.10 -23.52
C GLU A 340 -40.00 1.91 -22.05
N MET A 341 -38.75 2.20 -21.72
CA MET A 341 -38.19 2.23 -20.36
C MET A 341 -38.45 3.54 -19.61
N ARG A 342 -39.33 4.42 -20.12
CA ARG A 342 -39.85 5.55 -19.33
C ARG A 342 -40.83 5.02 -18.28
N MET A 343 -40.45 5.16 -17.02
CA MET A 343 -41.15 4.56 -15.89
C MET A 343 -41.75 5.63 -14.98
N THR A 344 -43.01 5.44 -14.57
CA THR A 344 -43.61 6.14 -13.43
C THR A 344 -43.01 5.62 -12.11
N GLU A 345 -43.25 6.28 -10.98
CA GLU A 345 -42.76 5.79 -9.67
C GLU A 345 -43.23 4.35 -9.35
N GLU A 346 -44.45 4.01 -9.74
CA GLU A 346 -45.01 2.67 -9.55
C GLU A 346 -44.36 1.64 -10.48
N ASP A 347 -44.11 2.02 -11.74
CA ASP A 347 -43.34 1.20 -12.69
C ASP A 347 -41.89 0.96 -12.21
N GLN A 348 -41.25 1.99 -11.64
CA GLN A 348 -39.89 1.86 -11.11
C GLN A 348 -39.84 0.84 -9.99
N LYS A 349 -40.84 0.82 -9.11
CA LYS A 349 -40.93 -0.18 -8.03
C LYS A 349 -41.03 -1.59 -8.61
N ILE A 350 -41.92 -1.81 -9.57
CA ILE A 350 -42.09 -3.11 -10.24
C ILE A 350 -40.78 -3.54 -10.91
N PHE A 351 -40.15 -2.64 -11.68
CA PHE A 351 -38.87 -2.92 -12.33
C PHE A 351 -37.78 -3.28 -11.32
N LEU A 352 -37.65 -2.52 -10.23
CA LEU A 352 -36.62 -2.75 -9.20
C LEU A 352 -36.84 -4.09 -8.48
N ASP A 353 -38.08 -4.48 -8.21
CA ASP A 353 -38.39 -5.78 -7.61
C ASP A 353 -37.96 -6.92 -8.54
N ILE A 354 -38.33 -6.85 -9.83
CA ILE A 354 -37.93 -7.83 -10.86
C ILE A 354 -36.41 -7.85 -11.05
N PHE A 355 -35.77 -6.69 -11.12
CA PHE A 355 -34.33 -6.55 -11.31
C PHE A 355 -33.57 -7.14 -10.13
N ASN A 356 -34.03 -6.89 -8.90
CA ASN A 356 -33.41 -7.45 -7.70
C ASN A 356 -33.60 -8.97 -7.60
N GLU A 357 -34.75 -9.49 -8.02
CA GLU A 357 -35.02 -10.93 -8.09
C GLU A 357 -34.09 -11.62 -9.09
N ILE A 358 -34.03 -11.13 -10.34
CA ILE A 358 -33.23 -11.76 -11.42
C ILE A 358 -31.73 -11.67 -11.12
N PHE A 359 -31.28 -10.53 -10.59
CA PHE A 359 -29.87 -10.25 -10.33
C PHE A 359 -29.50 -10.34 -8.84
N GLU A 360 -30.24 -11.13 -8.05
CA GLU A 360 -30.09 -11.31 -6.60
C GLU A 360 -28.62 -11.37 -6.14
N ASN A 361 -27.86 -12.30 -6.74
CA ASN A 361 -26.46 -12.60 -6.38
C ASN A 361 -25.40 -11.83 -7.22
N ARG A 362 -25.82 -10.82 -8.00
CA ARG A 362 -24.97 -10.03 -8.92
C ARG A 362 -24.78 -8.60 -8.39
N THR A 363 -24.27 -8.45 -7.17
CA THR A 363 -24.15 -7.17 -6.45
C THR A 363 -23.45 -6.06 -7.26
N SER A 364 -22.28 -6.33 -7.83
CA SER A 364 -21.53 -5.34 -8.63
C SER A 364 -22.30 -4.88 -9.88
N PHE A 365 -22.97 -5.82 -10.56
CA PHE A 365 -23.81 -5.51 -11.72
C PHE A 365 -24.98 -4.63 -11.30
N LYS A 366 -25.71 -5.02 -10.25
CA LYS A 366 -26.84 -4.24 -9.72
C LYS A 366 -26.43 -2.81 -9.39
N ARG A 367 -25.35 -2.65 -8.60
CA ARG A 367 -24.83 -1.33 -8.22
C ARG A 367 -24.54 -0.45 -9.44
N ILE A 368 -23.74 -0.95 -10.39
CA ILE A 368 -23.31 -0.14 -11.54
C ILE A 368 -24.47 0.19 -12.47
N VAL A 369 -25.38 -0.76 -12.70
CA VAL A 369 -26.56 -0.54 -13.54
C VAL A 369 -27.49 0.49 -12.90
N LEU A 370 -27.83 0.33 -11.61
CA LEU A 370 -28.71 1.26 -10.90
C LEU A 370 -28.12 2.66 -10.81
N GLU A 371 -26.82 2.79 -10.49
CA GLU A 371 -26.11 4.09 -10.50
C GLU A 371 -26.22 4.78 -11.86
N LYS A 372 -26.08 4.04 -12.96
CA LYS A 372 -26.21 4.60 -14.30
C LYS A 372 -27.64 4.94 -14.67
N MET A 373 -28.59 4.06 -14.35
CA MET A 373 -30.02 4.33 -14.59
C MET A 373 -30.49 5.58 -13.85
N SER A 374 -30.05 5.77 -12.60
CA SER A 374 -30.30 6.99 -11.82
C SER A 374 -29.63 8.22 -12.45
N LYS A 375 -28.35 8.11 -12.83
CA LYS A 375 -27.62 9.19 -13.51
C LYS A 375 -28.30 9.65 -14.81
N PHE A 376 -28.90 8.72 -15.56
CA PHE A 376 -29.62 9.00 -16.80
C PHE A 376 -31.13 9.24 -16.61
N LYS A 377 -31.61 9.32 -15.35
CA LYS A 377 -33.00 9.62 -14.97
C LYS A 377 -34.04 8.61 -15.48
N PHE A 378 -33.66 7.34 -15.60
CA PHE A 378 -34.63 6.25 -15.80
C PHE A 378 -35.32 5.86 -14.49
N ILE A 379 -34.60 5.97 -13.37
CA ILE A 379 -35.09 5.75 -12.00
C ILE A 379 -34.67 6.93 -11.14
N ASN A 380 -35.43 7.22 -10.08
CA ASN A 380 -35.14 8.31 -9.14
C ASN A 380 -34.24 7.87 -7.99
#